data_AF-A0A480BTT9-F1
#
_entry.id   AF-A0A480BTT9-F1
#
_cell.length_a   1.000
_cell.length_b   1.000
_cell.length_c   1.000
_cell.angle_alpha   90.00
_cell.angle_beta   90.00
_cell.angle_gamma   90.00
#
_symmetry.space_group_name_H-M   'P 1'
#
loop_
_entity.id
_entity.type
_entity.pdbx_description
1 polymer ?
#
loop_
_entity_poly.entity_id
_entity_poly.type
_entity_poly.pdbx_seq_one_letter_code
_entity_poly.pdbx_strand_id
1 'polypeptide(L)'
;VDSHLRTGDPDVYCVGDAAELPGTVGGLWSVGNAHGKTVAANLAGDDRRYSADELTPVQLKVSGIDLRSFGDVSSGDATHRFTAGDVSAARWKSLYAVDGRVVGGVFINEMQTANQAITILKRNNRLDETAVKELLHVDT
;
A
#
# COMPACT_ATOMS: atom_id res chain seq x y z
N VAL A 1 19.57 -10.43 0.52
CA VAL A 1 19.36 -11.45 1.57
C VAL A 1 18.42 -12.52 1.04
N ASP A 2 18.32 -13.68 1.71
CA ASP A 2 17.29 -14.69 1.38
C ASP A 2 15.92 -14.33 1.97
N SER A 3 14.91 -15.20 1.78
CA SER A 3 13.55 -15.00 2.32
C SER A 3 13.49 -15.05 3.86
N HIS A 4 14.54 -15.51 4.54
CA HIS A 4 14.65 -15.51 6.00
C HIS A 4 15.47 -14.32 6.51
N LEU A 5 15.84 -13.40 5.61
CA LEU A 5 16.63 -12.19 5.85
C LEU A 5 18.08 -12.48 6.24
N ARG A 6 18.59 -13.68 5.89
CA ARG A 6 19.99 -14.06 6.09
C ARG A 6 20.86 -13.52 4.96
N THR A 7 22.09 -13.19 5.30
CA THR A 7 23.12 -12.85 4.32
C THR A 7 23.74 -14.12 3.74
N GLY A 8 24.89 -14.00 3.04
CA GLY A 8 25.66 -15.17 2.63
C GLY A 8 26.25 -15.95 3.81
N ASP A 9 26.40 -15.31 4.97
CA ASP A 9 26.70 -15.97 6.24
C ASP A 9 25.38 -16.29 6.97
N PRO A 10 25.12 -17.57 7.33
CA PRO A 10 23.85 -17.99 7.93
C PRO A 10 23.59 -17.41 9.34
N ASP A 11 24.63 -16.96 10.03
CA ASP A 11 24.53 -16.38 11.37
C ASP A 11 24.38 -14.84 11.35
N VAL A 12 24.47 -14.23 10.16
CA VAL A 12 24.35 -12.78 9.96
C VAL A 12 23.07 -12.45 9.18
N TYR A 13 22.24 -11.58 9.77
CA TYR A 13 20.99 -11.10 9.19
C TYR A 13 21.11 -9.63 8.74
N CYS A 14 20.37 -9.26 7.69
CA CYS A 14 20.24 -7.87 7.26
C CYS A 14 18.75 -7.52 7.09
N VAL A 15 18.35 -6.36 7.63
CA VAL A 15 16.96 -5.88 7.70
C VAL A 15 16.87 -4.42 7.26
N GLY A 16 15.66 -3.91 7.09
CA GLY A 16 15.42 -2.51 6.69
C GLY A 16 15.96 -2.19 5.30
N ASP A 17 16.38 -0.93 5.12
CA ASP A 17 16.73 -0.37 3.81
C ASP A 17 18.00 -0.95 3.18
N ALA A 18 18.86 -1.59 3.98
CA ALA A 18 20.04 -2.29 3.48
C ALA A 18 19.73 -3.71 2.97
N ALA A 19 18.53 -4.23 3.24
CA ALA A 19 18.12 -5.58 2.85
C ALA A 19 17.49 -5.57 1.47
N GLU A 20 18.16 -6.20 0.51
CA GLU A 20 17.65 -6.39 -0.85
C GLU A 20 16.96 -7.76 -0.99
N LEU A 21 15.69 -7.74 -1.39
CA LEU A 21 14.93 -8.89 -1.88
C LEU A 21 14.08 -8.49 -3.10
N PRO A 22 13.77 -9.42 -4.00
CA PRO A 22 12.89 -9.14 -5.14
C PRO A 22 11.52 -8.61 -4.72
N GLY A 23 11.09 -7.51 -5.33
CA GLY A 23 9.76 -6.91 -5.11
C GLY A 23 9.62 -6.06 -3.84
N THR A 24 10.65 -5.99 -2.99
CA THR A 24 10.61 -5.17 -1.77
C THR A 24 10.74 -3.68 -2.08
N VAL A 25 9.83 -2.87 -1.51
CA VAL A 25 9.92 -1.41 -1.57
C VAL A 25 10.80 -0.90 -0.42
N GLY A 26 11.89 -0.20 -0.72
CA GLY A 26 12.79 0.39 0.28
C GLY A 26 12.29 1.73 0.85
N GLY A 27 12.90 2.19 1.95
CA GLY A 27 12.65 3.50 2.54
C GLY A 27 11.38 3.60 3.37
N LEU A 28 10.75 2.46 3.69
CA LEU A 28 9.48 2.40 4.40
C LEU A 28 9.64 1.72 5.76
N TRP A 29 9.23 2.44 6.81
CA TRP A 29 9.24 1.92 8.18
C TRP A 29 8.45 0.60 8.31
N SER A 30 7.32 0.48 7.61
CA SER A 30 6.51 -0.75 7.60
C SER A 30 7.28 -1.97 7.10
N VAL A 31 8.09 -1.80 6.06
CA VAL A 31 8.94 -2.86 5.47
C VAL A 31 10.06 -3.23 6.44
N GLY A 32 10.78 -2.26 6.99
CA GLY A 32 11.82 -2.51 7.99
C GLY A 32 11.27 -3.21 9.25
N ASN A 33 10.08 -2.82 9.71
CA ASN A 33 9.40 -3.47 10.82
C ASN A 33 9.00 -4.92 10.50
N ALA A 34 8.52 -5.20 9.28
CA ALA A 34 8.20 -6.56 8.84
C ALA A 34 9.46 -7.45 8.74
N HIS A 35 10.57 -6.90 8.23
CA HIS A 35 11.88 -7.56 8.23
C HIS A 35 12.29 -7.94 9.65
N GLY A 36 12.28 -6.97 10.58
CA GLY A 36 12.64 -7.20 11.98
C GLY A 36 11.77 -8.25 12.67
N LYS A 37 10.45 -8.23 12.45
CA LYS A 37 9.54 -9.26 12.99
C LYS A 37 9.82 -10.66 12.46
N THR A 38 10.20 -10.76 11.17
CA THR A 38 10.57 -12.04 10.56
C THR A 38 11.83 -12.60 11.21
N VAL A 39 12.88 -11.78 11.30
CA VAL A 39 14.15 -12.20 11.93
C VAL A 39 13.95 -12.54 13.40
N ALA A 40 13.23 -11.72 14.17
CA ALA A 40 12.98 -11.96 15.58
C ALA A 40 12.22 -13.28 15.82
N ALA A 41 11.25 -13.63 14.97
CA ALA A 41 10.54 -14.90 15.06
C ALA A 41 11.49 -16.09 14.78
N ASN A 42 12.34 -15.97 13.76
CA ASN A 42 13.29 -17.04 13.40
C ASN A 42 14.35 -17.26 14.48
N LEU A 43 14.84 -16.18 15.11
CA LEU A 43 15.74 -16.26 16.25
C LEU A 43 15.08 -16.90 17.49
N ALA A 44 13.76 -16.82 17.59
CA ALA A 44 12.97 -17.48 18.65
C ALA A 44 12.60 -18.95 18.31
N GLY A 45 13.10 -19.49 17.19
CA GLY A 45 12.87 -20.88 16.77
C GLY A 45 11.64 -21.10 15.87
N ASP A 46 11.03 -20.03 15.34
CA ASP A 46 10.02 -20.12 14.28
C ASP A 46 10.69 -20.30 12.88
N ASP A 47 9.91 -20.61 11.85
CA ASP A 47 10.36 -20.69 10.45
C ASP A 47 9.54 -19.77 9.55
N ARG A 48 9.75 -18.46 9.73
CA ARG A 48 9.06 -17.41 8.97
C ARG A 48 9.89 -16.95 7.79
N ARG A 49 9.20 -16.84 6.65
CA ARG A 49 9.69 -16.19 5.45
C ARG A 49 9.07 -14.81 5.34
N TYR A 50 9.90 -13.84 5.01
CA TYR A 50 9.44 -12.56 4.52
C TYR A 50 8.98 -12.73 3.06
N SER A 51 7.84 -12.13 2.76
CA SER A 51 7.38 -11.87 1.40
C SER A 51 7.15 -10.37 1.29
N ALA A 52 7.57 -9.77 0.20
CA ALA A 52 7.11 -8.44 -0.13
C ALA A 52 5.58 -8.50 -0.26
N ASP A 53 4.87 -7.66 0.50
CA ASP A 53 3.43 -7.51 0.33
C ASP A 53 3.19 -6.86 -1.04
N GLU A 54 2.32 -7.45 -1.87
CA GLU A 54 1.89 -6.85 -3.14
C GLU A 54 1.30 -5.44 -2.96
N LEU A 55 0.79 -5.14 -1.76
CA LEU A 55 0.29 -3.82 -1.39
C LEU A 55 1.03 -3.27 -0.17
N THR A 56 2.00 -2.40 -0.43
CA THR A 56 2.64 -1.57 0.60
C THR A 56 2.20 -0.11 0.44
N PRO A 57 1.20 0.37 1.22
CA PRO A 57 0.79 1.76 1.17
C PRO A 57 1.91 2.68 1.64
N VAL A 58 2.12 3.77 0.91
CA VAL A 58 3.01 4.86 1.32
C VAL A 58 2.17 5.96 1.98
N GLN A 59 2.71 6.55 3.05
CA GLN A 59 2.06 7.62 3.79
C GLN A 59 3.03 8.78 4.00
N LEU A 60 2.55 10.00 3.73
CA LEU A 60 3.27 11.24 3.95
C LEU A 60 2.41 12.16 4.82
N LYS A 61 2.96 12.63 5.93
CA LYS A 61 2.32 13.63 6.80
C LYS A 61 3.18 14.88 6.83
N VAL A 62 2.64 16.00 6.35
CA VAL A 62 3.33 17.29 6.32
C VAL A 62 2.31 18.41 6.45
N SER A 63 2.55 19.40 7.31
CA SER A 63 1.80 20.66 7.43
C SER A 63 0.35 20.67 6.91
N GLY A 64 -0.58 20.03 7.63
CA GLY A 64 -2.01 20.02 7.28
C GLY A 64 -2.41 19.03 6.16
N ILE A 65 -1.47 18.20 5.70
CA ILE A 65 -1.67 17.16 4.69
C ILE A 65 -1.36 15.80 5.32
N ASP A 66 -2.35 14.91 5.29
CA ASP A 66 -2.18 13.47 5.49
C ASP A 66 -2.45 12.77 4.15
N LEU A 67 -1.39 12.39 3.45
CA LEU A 67 -1.45 11.73 2.16
C LEU A 67 -1.23 10.23 2.32
N ARG A 68 -2.06 9.45 1.63
CA ARG A 68 -1.88 8.01 1.47
C ARG A 68 -1.99 7.63 0.01
N SER A 69 -1.02 6.86 -0.47
CA SER A 69 -1.02 6.29 -1.82
C SER A 69 -0.73 4.79 -1.75
N PHE A 70 -1.34 4.02 -2.64
CA PHE A 70 -1.18 2.57 -2.70
C PHE A 70 -1.51 2.01 -4.08
N GLY A 71 -0.98 0.82 -4.36
CA GLY A 71 -1.27 0.07 -5.58
C GLY A 71 -0.71 0.73 -6.84
N ASP A 72 -1.28 0.37 -7.98
CA ASP A 72 -0.93 0.94 -9.28
C ASP A 72 -1.73 2.22 -9.53
N VAL A 73 -1.01 3.35 -9.55
CA VAL A 73 -1.55 4.69 -9.83
C VAL A 73 -1.13 5.18 -11.22
N SER A 74 -0.66 4.29 -12.09
CA SER A 74 -0.27 4.61 -13.46
C SER A 74 -1.50 4.81 -14.38
N SER A 75 -1.34 5.68 -15.37
CA SER A 75 -2.37 6.01 -16.35
C SER A 75 -2.22 5.16 -17.62
N GLY A 76 -2.39 3.83 -17.48
CA GLY A 76 -2.55 2.96 -18.65
C GLY A 76 -3.91 3.18 -19.33
N ASP A 77 -4.03 2.82 -20.61
CA ASP A 77 -5.24 3.04 -21.42
C ASP A 77 -6.50 2.35 -20.86
N ALA A 78 -6.34 1.26 -20.09
CA ALA A 78 -7.43 0.50 -19.47
C ALA A 78 -7.79 0.99 -18.05
N THR A 79 -7.09 2.01 -17.53
CA THR A 79 -7.28 2.47 -16.15
C THR A 79 -8.33 3.57 -16.08
N HIS A 80 -9.45 3.26 -15.42
CA HIS A 80 -10.46 4.26 -15.07
C HIS A 80 -10.04 4.98 -13.79
N ARG A 81 -9.98 6.31 -13.86
CA ARG A 81 -9.67 7.16 -12.71
C ARG A 81 -10.91 7.91 -12.26
N PHE A 82 -11.31 7.71 -11.02
CA PHE A 82 -12.42 8.41 -10.37
C PHE A 82 -11.86 9.41 -9.37
N THR A 83 -12.34 10.65 -9.40
CA THR A 83 -11.84 11.72 -8.54
C THR A 83 -12.94 12.45 -7.82
N ALA A 84 -12.72 12.78 -6.55
CA ALA A 84 -13.63 13.57 -5.73
C ALA A 84 -12.84 14.34 -4.68
N GLY A 85 -13.31 15.52 -4.28
CA GLY A 85 -12.62 16.30 -3.25
C GLY A 85 -12.97 17.78 -3.28
N ASP A 86 -12.37 18.50 -2.34
CA ASP A 86 -12.42 19.94 -2.21
C ASP A 86 -10.99 20.45 -2.05
N VAL A 87 -10.46 21.06 -3.11
CA VAL A 87 -9.09 21.58 -3.14
C VAL A 87 -8.91 22.73 -2.13
N SER A 88 -9.96 23.52 -1.88
CA SER A 88 -9.90 24.63 -0.91
C SER A 88 -9.76 24.14 0.53
N ALA A 89 -10.33 22.96 0.81
CA ALA A 89 -10.19 22.26 2.10
C ALA A 89 -9.01 21.28 2.14
N ALA A 90 -8.14 21.27 1.11
CA ALA A 90 -7.04 20.32 0.95
C ALA A 90 -7.50 18.85 1.09
N ARG A 91 -8.66 18.51 0.53
CA ARG A 91 -9.21 17.15 0.51
C ARG A 91 -9.25 16.61 -0.90
N TRP A 92 -8.72 15.42 -1.11
CA TRP A 92 -8.68 14.80 -2.43
C TRP A 92 -8.76 13.29 -2.35
N LYS A 93 -9.49 12.68 -3.28
CA LYS A 93 -9.64 11.25 -3.47
C LYS A 93 -9.44 10.96 -4.95
N SER A 94 -8.52 10.06 -5.27
CA SER A 94 -8.39 9.45 -6.59
C SER A 94 -8.37 7.95 -6.42
N LEU A 95 -9.30 7.25 -7.08
CA LEU A 95 -9.37 5.80 -7.12
C LEU A 95 -9.09 5.34 -8.56
N TYR A 96 -8.23 4.34 -8.70
CA TYR A 96 -7.84 3.77 -9.98
C TYR A 96 -8.39 2.36 -10.07
N ALA A 97 -9.05 2.05 -11.18
CA ALA A 97 -9.64 0.74 -11.41
C ALA A 97 -9.41 0.24 -12.84
N VAL A 98 -9.22 -1.07 -12.99
CA VAL A 98 -9.11 -1.76 -14.30
C VAL A 98 -10.15 -2.87 -14.30
N ASP A 99 -10.98 -2.93 -15.34
CA ASP A 99 -12.10 -3.86 -15.45
C ASP A 99 -13.00 -3.88 -14.20
N GLY A 100 -13.23 -2.72 -13.59
CA GLY A 100 -14.02 -2.58 -12.36
C GLY A 100 -13.32 -3.08 -11.08
N ARG A 101 -12.05 -3.51 -11.11
CA ARG A 101 -11.28 -3.86 -9.90
C ARG A 101 -10.42 -2.68 -9.47
N VAL A 102 -10.40 -2.38 -8.18
CA VAL A 102 -9.50 -1.35 -7.64
C VAL A 102 -8.06 -1.83 -7.78
N VAL A 103 -7.23 -1.04 -8.46
CA VAL A 103 -5.79 -1.30 -8.65
C VAL A 103 -4.92 -0.35 -7.83
N GLY A 104 -5.42 0.82 -7.45
CA GLY A 104 -4.67 1.78 -6.66
C GLY A 104 -5.49 3.01 -6.24
N GLY A 105 -4.85 3.91 -5.51
CA GLY A 105 -5.50 5.13 -5.06
C GLY A 105 -4.57 6.14 -4.40
N VAL A 106 -4.97 7.41 -4.46
CA VAL A 106 -4.30 8.55 -3.83
C VAL A 106 -5.33 9.35 -3.05
N PHE A 107 -5.11 9.51 -1.74
CA PHE A 107 -6.02 10.15 -0.81
C PHE A 107 -5.28 11.21 0.00
N ILE A 108 -5.86 12.41 0.09
CA ILE A 108 -5.34 13.53 0.86
C ILE A 108 -6.41 13.96 1.85
N ASN A 109 -6.07 13.92 3.14
CA ASN A 109 -6.97 14.25 4.26
C ASN A 109 -8.28 13.42 4.27
N GLU A 110 -8.23 12.22 3.70
CA GLU A 110 -9.38 11.33 3.43
C GLU A 110 -9.06 9.89 3.90
N MET A 111 -8.47 9.76 5.09
CA MET A 111 -7.88 8.49 5.57
C MET A 111 -8.92 7.36 5.79
N GLN A 112 -10.15 7.70 6.13
CA GLN A 112 -11.23 6.72 6.26
C GLN A 112 -11.53 6.06 4.91
N THR A 113 -11.71 6.88 3.86
CA THR A 113 -11.94 6.41 2.49
C THR A 113 -10.74 5.62 1.97
N ALA A 114 -9.52 6.07 2.26
CA ALA A 114 -8.30 5.34 1.90
C ALA A 114 -8.26 3.93 2.50
N ASN A 115 -8.62 3.77 3.77
CA ASN A 115 -8.66 2.46 4.44
C ASN A 115 -9.71 1.51 3.81
N GLN A 116 -10.87 2.05 3.45
CA GLN A 116 -11.93 1.28 2.76
C GLN A 116 -11.44 0.80 1.39
N ALA A 117 -10.84 1.70 0.60
CA ALA A 117 -10.31 1.37 -0.72
C ALA A 117 -9.18 0.32 -0.65
N ILE A 118 -8.26 0.43 0.32
CA ILE A 118 -7.23 -0.61 0.59
C ILE A 118 -7.87 -1.97 0.90
N THR A 119 -8.95 -1.98 1.70
CA THR A 119 -9.65 -3.22 2.05
C THR A 119 -10.31 -3.85 0.82
N ILE A 120 -10.91 -3.04 -0.05
CA ILE A 120 -11.52 -3.48 -1.31
C ILE A 120 -10.45 -4.07 -2.24
N LEU A 121 -9.31 -3.39 -2.39
CA LEU A 121 -8.18 -3.86 -3.19
C LEU A 121 -7.67 -5.21 -2.68
N LYS A 122 -7.41 -5.34 -1.37
CA LYS A 122 -6.92 -6.59 -0.76
C LYS A 122 -7.90 -7.76 -0.92
N ARG A 123 -9.20 -7.48 -1.04
CA ARG A 123 -10.23 -8.50 -1.30
C ARG A 123 -10.44 -8.79 -2.78
N ASN A 124 -9.80 -8.03 -3.67
CA ASN A 124 -9.94 -8.12 -5.12
C ASN A 124 -11.41 -7.99 -5.58
N ASN A 125 -12.16 -7.11 -4.89
CA ASN A 125 -13.57 -6.89 -5.19
C ASN A 125 -13.75 -6.05 -6.46
N ARG A 126 -14.81 -6.35 -7.21
CA ARG A 126 -15.28 -5.52 -8.32
C ARG A 126 -16.20 -4.41 -7.78
N LEU A 127 -16.03 -3.21 -8.28
CA LEU A 127 -16.90 -2.06 -8.06
C LEU A 127 -17.56 -1.68 -9.40
N ASP A 128 -18.86 -1.49 -9.37
CA ASP A 128 -19.58 -0.75 -10.41
C ASP A 128 -19.55 0.75 -10.11
N GLU A 129 -20.11 1.55 -11.01
CA GLU A 129 -20.10 3.01 -10.89
C GLU A 129 -20.81 3.50 -9.62
N THR A 130 -21.90 2.86 -9.22
CA THR A 130 -22.65 3.22 -8.00
C THR A 130 -21.81 2.98 -6.75
N ALA A 131 -21.18 1.80 -6.63
CA ALA A 131 -20.31 1.48 -5.51
C ALA A 131 -19.08 2.41 -5.44
N VAL A 132 -18.56 2.86 -6.59
CA VAL A 132 -17.50 3.87 -6.64
C VAL A 132 -17.99 5.23 -6.12
N LYS A 133 -19.17 5.70 -6.57
CA LYS A 133 -19.75 6.96 -6.10
C LYS A 133 -20.02 6.94 -4.60
N GLU A 134 -20.56 5.83 -4.07
CA GLU A 134 -20.77 5.63 -2.63
C GLU A 134 -19.46 5.67 -1.85
N LEU A 135 -18.44 4.92 -2.30
CA LEU A 135 -17.11 4.91 -1.68
C LEU A 135 -16.49 6.30 -1.68
N LEU A 136 -16.60 7.02 -2.80
CA LEU A 136 -16.03 8.36 -2.93
C LEU A 136 -16.91 9.45 -2.33
N HIS A 137 -18.07 9.12 -1.76
CA HIS A 137 -19.04 10.09 -1.23
C HIS A 137 -19.34 11.22 -2.24
N VAL A 138 -19.62 10.85 -3.48
CA VAL A 138 -20.04 11.77 -4.56
C VAL A 138 -21.54 11.60 -4.75
N ASP A 139 -22.29 12.71 -4.77
CA ASP A 139 -23.74 12.67 -4.99
C ASP A 139 -24.07 11.95 -6.31
N THR A 140 -25.14 11.14 -6.28
CA THR A 140 -25.45 10.16 -7.34
C THR A 140 -26.07 10.79 -8.57
#